data_AF-A0AAW1MZ84-F1
#
_entry.id   AF-A0AAW1MZ84-F1
#
_cell.length_a   1.000
_cell.length_b   1.000
_cell.length_c   1.000
_cell.angle_alpha   90.00
_cell.angle_beta   90.00
_cell.angle_gamma   90.00
#
_symmetry.space_group_name_H-M   'P 1'
#
loop_
_entity.id
_entity.type
_entity.pdbx_description
1 polymer ?
#
loop_
_entity_poly.entity_id
_entity_poly.type
_entity_poly.pdbx_seq_one_letter_code
_entity_poly.pdbx_strand_id
1 'polypeptide(L)'
;MTNIYELSEWNSAILDSVLANGDHYFTECIKDIKEPNYELAMDDLIEACSIFPYTFKVAYTPAIEGTMFMTNVKKFNLYKALRYFFENYESRCGIIIALKGEHKRLAAFGKTQENEYFMYDCQSMGPPMFFEREGVAYILRCITLARLLHVLILILKGGDFYIYDVETYDFEPIS
;
A
#
# COMPACT_ATOMS: atom_id res chain seq x y z
N MET A 1 -4.31 9.58 -3.74
CA MET A 1 -5.78 9.55 -3.55
C MET A 1 -6.22 9.94 -2.15
N THR A 2 -5.64 9.40 -1.07
CA THR A 2 -5.97 9.81 0.32
C THR A 2 -5.62 11.27 0.65
N ASN A 3 -4.70 11.90 -0.10
CA ASN A 3 -4.40 13.33 -0.03
C ASN A 3 -5.33 14.20 -0.91
N ILE A 4 -6.24 13.58 -1.67
CA ILE A 4 -7.21 14.26 -2.56
C ILE A 4 -8.63 14.16 -1.99
N TYR A 5 -8.98 12.99 -1.45
CA TYR A 5 -10.29 12.69 -0.85
C TYR A 5 -10.12 12.19 0.58
N GLU A 6 -10.94 12.71 1.49
CA GLU A 6 -11.02 12.18 2.85
C GLU A 6 -11.54 10.74 2.84
N LEU A 7 -11.06 9.88 3.75
CA LEU A 7 -11.53 8.48 3.83
C LEU A 7 -13.05 8.35 4.07
N SER A 8 -13.70 9.39 4.56
CA SER A 8 -15.15 9.50 4.72
C SER A 8 -15.90 9.52 3.38
N GLU A 9 -15.26 10.02 2.31
CA GLU A 9 -15.83 10.19 0.97
C GLU A 9 -15.65 8.95 0.08
N TRP A 10 -14.77 8.02 0.47
CA TRP A 10 -14.41 6.85 -0.33
C TRP A 10 -15.63 5.97 -0.60
N ASN A 11 -15.84 5.70 -1.88
CA ASN A 11 -16.90 4.87 -2.41
C ASN A 11 -16.36 4.06 -3.60
N SER A 12 -17.22 3.26 -4.23
CA SER A 12 -16.80 2.41 -5.37
C SER A 12 -16.24 3.21 -6.54
N ALA A 13 -16.79 4.39 -6.85
CA ALA A 13 -16.29 5.22 -7.96
C ALA A 13 -14.86 5.73 -7.69
N ILE A 14 -14.54 6.07 -6.44
CA ILE A 14 -13.18 6.44 -6.04
C ILE A 14 -12.23 5.24 -6.12
N LEU A 15 -12.68 4.04 -5.71
CA LEU A 15 -11.89 2.81 -5.84
C LEU A 15 -11.62 2.44 -7.30
N ASP A 16 -12.61 2.57 -8.17
CA ASP A 16 -12.46 2.35 -9.61
C ASP A 16 -11.47 3.35 -10.22
N SER A 17 -11.51 4.61 -9.76
CA SER A 17 -10.54 5.63 -10.14
C SER A 17 -9.12 5.28 -9.68
N VAL A 18 -8.95 4.75 -8.47
CA VAL A 18 -7.63 4.26 -7.98
C VAL A 18 -7.09 3.18 -8.93
N LEU A 19 -7.94 2.23 -9.33
CA LEU A 19 -7.54 1.15 -10.24
C LEU A 19 -7.16 1.69 -11.63
N ALA A 20 -7.99 2.55 -12.22
CA ALA A 20 -7.73 3.10 -13.54
C ALA A 20 -6.47 3.97 -13.59
N ASN A 21 -6.27 4.86 -12.62
CA ASN A 21 -5.06 5.68 -12.55
C ASN A 21 -3.82 4.84 -12.20
N GLY A 22 -3.98 3.80 -11.37
CA GLY A 22 -2.91 2.86 -11.05
C GLY A 22 -2.43 2.06 -12.26
N ASP A 23 -3.35 1.58 -13.10
CA ASP A 23 -3.04 0.86 -14.34
C ASP A 23 -2.32 1.76 -15.36
N HIS A 24 -2.77 3.02 -15.49
CA HIS A 24 -2.10 4.00 -16.34
C HIS A 24 -0.68 4.30 -15.85
N TYR A 25 -0.52 4.58 -14.55
CA TYR A 25 0.78 4.83 -13.94
C TYR A 25 1.73 3.63 -14.06
N PHE A 26 1.22 2.41 -13.84
CA PHE A 26 2.00 1.18 -14.02
C PHE A 26 2.49 1.04 -15.47
N THR A 27 1.62 1.28 -16.45
CA THR A 27 1.97 1.24 -17.88
C THR A 27 3.10 2.20 -18.21
N GLU A 28 3.07 3.41 -17.64
CA GLU A 28 4.15 4.39 -17.82
C GLU A 28 5.47 3.97 -17.15
N CYS A 29 5.42 3.33 -15.97
CA CYS A 29 6.62 2.82 -15.30
C CYS A 29 7.33 1.74 -16.14
N ILE A 30 6.57 0.86 -16.80
CA ILE A 30 7.13 -0.31 -17.48
C ILE A 30 7.42 -0.09 -18.97
N LYS A 31 7.07 1.06 -19.55
CA LYS A 31 7.09 1.28 -21.01
C LYS A 31 8.46 1.04 -21.67
N ASP A 32 9.53 1.27 -20.92
CA ASP A 32 10.92 1.14 -21.40
C ASP A 32 11.55 -0.22 -21.01
N ILE A 33 10.85 -1.06 -20.24
CA ILE A 33 11.30 -2.38 -19.80
C ILE A 33 11.04 -3.39 -20.93
N LYS A 34 12.11 -3.95 -21.47
CA LYS A 34 12.06 -4.88 -22.63
C LYS A 34 12.27 -6.34 -22.26
N GLU A 35 12.69 -6.61 -21.03
CA GLU A 35 13.02 -7.96 -20.58
C GLU A 35 11.73 -8.76 -20.31
N PRO A 36 11.57 -9.95 -20.93
CA PRO A 36 10.42 -10.80 -20.66
C PRO A 36 10.49 -11.35 -19.24
N ASN A 37 9.35 -11.37 -18.54
CA ASN A 37 9.23 -11.79 -17.14
C ASN A 37 10.06 -10.95 -16.14
N TYR A 38 10.36 -9.70 -16.49
CA TYR A 38 10.98 -8.76 -15.57
C TYR A 38 10.13 -8.61 -14.30
N GLU A 39 10.74 -8.79 -13.13
CA GLU A 39 10.06 -8.56 -11.85
C GLU A 39 10.22 -7.09 -11.44
N LEU A 40 9.11 -6.36 -11.44
CA LEU A 40 9.11 -4.95 -11.04
C LEU A 40 9.53 -4.77 -9.57
N ALA A 41 10.54 -3.92 -9.37
CA ALA A 41 11.02 -3.43 -8.09
C ALA A 41 10.48 -2.01 -7.80
N MET A 42 10.65 -1.56 -6.56
CA MET A 42 10.22 -0.20 -6.17
C MET A 42 11.02 0.89 -6.89
N ASP A 43 12.28 0.62 -7.23
CA ASP A 43 13.18 1.56 -7.93
C ASP A 43 12.79 1.78 -9.40
N ASP A 44 11.94 0.93 -9.97
CA ASP A 44 11.42 1.07 -11.33
C ASP A 44 10.22 2.02 -11.42
N LEU A 45 9.67 2.43 -10.27
CA LEU A 45 8.53 3.33 -10.21
C LEU A 45 8.97 4.77 -10.48
N ILE A 46 8.32 5.42 -11.44
CA ILE A 46 8.64 6.80 -11.80
C ILE A 46 8.08 7.80 -10.78
N GLU A 47 8.80 8.88 -10.50
CA GLU A 47 8.35 9.87 -9.52
C GLU A 47 7.09 10.64 -9.99
N ALA A 48 6.97 10.89 -11.30
CA ALA A 48 5.90 11.73 -11.84
C ALA A 48 4.56 10.96 -11.90
N CYS A 49 3.50 11.58 -11.35
CA CYS A 49 2.15 11.03 -11.35
C CYS A 49 1.12 12.10 -11.76
N SER A 50 -0.01 11.66 -12.30
CA SER A 50 -1.13 12.53 -12.65
C SER A 50 -2.45 11.85 -12.33
N ILE A 51 -3.32 12.57 -11.61
CA ILE A 51 -4.70 12.17 -11.33
C ILE A 51 -5.53 13.44 -11.47
N PHE A 52 -6.45 13.49 -12.43
CA PHE A 52 -7.22 14.71 -12.70
C PHE A 52 -7.91 15.24 -11.42
N PRO A 53 -7.78 16.55 -11.09
CA PRO A 53 -7.18 17.62 -11.90
C PRO A 53 -5.71 17.94 -11.57
N TYR A 54 -4.95 17.05 -10.93
CA TYR A 54 -3.61 17.32 -10.41
C TYR A 54 -2.50 16.51 -11.10
N THR A 55 -1.34 17.14 -11.30
CA THR A 55 -0.05 16.47 -11.38
C THR A 55 0.66 16.56 -10.03
N PHE A 56 1.42 15.54 -9.67
CA PHE A 56 2.19 15.51 -8.43
C PHE A 56 3.34 14.51 -8.54
N LYS A 57 4.19 14.50 -7.53
CA LYS A 57 5.31 13.58 -7.41
C LYS A 57 5.07 12.59 -6.29
N VAL A 58 5.56 11.37 -6.45
CA VAL A 58 5.53 10.30 -5.45
C VAL A 58 6.93 9.78 -5.18
N ALA A 59 7.29 9.66 -3.90
CA ALA A 59 8.52 9.03 -3.46
C ALA A 59 8.22 7.77 -2.65
N TYR A 60 9.01 6.73 -2.90
CA TYR A 60 8.97 5.46 -2.18
C TYR A 60 10.29 5.25 -1.45
N THR A 61 10.29 5.42 -0.13
CA THR A 61 11.53 5.35 0.66
C THR A 61 11.52 4.08 1.52
N PRO A 62 12.53 3.18 1.42
CA PRO A 62 12.65 2.04 2.32
C PRO A 62 12.64 2.51 3.78
N ALA A 63 11.69 2.01 4.58
CA ALA A 63 11.50 2.48 5.95
C ALA A 63 11.84 1.39 6.99
N ILE A 64 11.29 0.19 6.84
CA ILE A 64 11.41 -0.88 7.84
C ILE A 64 11.45 -2.24 7.15
N GLU A 65 12.34 -3.11 7.59
CA GLU A 65 12.30 -4.54 7.26
C GLU A 65 12.09 -5.40 8.51
N GLY A 66 11.47 -6.56 8.34
CA GLY A 66 11.19 -7.45 9.45
C GLY A 66 10.60 -8.78 9.03
N THR A 67 10.03 -9.47 10.01
CA THR A 67 9.37 -10.77 9.81
C THR A 67 8.03 -10.78 10.53
N MET A 68 6.99 -11.32 9.90
CA MET A 68 5.60 -11.17 10.38
C MET A 68 5.41 -11.63 11.82
N PHE A 69 6.06 -12.73 12.19
CA PHE A 69 5.96 -13.35 13.52
C PHE A 69 7.33 -13.38 14.19
N MET A 70 7.36 -13.36 15.52
CA MET A 70 8.63 -13.39 16.26
C MET A 70 9.34 -14.73 16.10
N THR A 71 10.32 -14.78 15.20
CA THR A 71 11.31 -15.85 15.12
C THR A 71 12.67 -15.40 15.63
N ASN A 72 12.96 -14.09 15.64
CA ASN A 72 14.23 -13.51 16.07
C ASN A 72 14.01 -12.19 16.85
N VAL A 73 14.55 -12.12 18.06
CA VAL A 73 14.43 -10.96 18.98
C VAL A 73 15.05 -9.68 18.40
N LYS A 74 16.00 -9.80 17.47
CA LYS A 74 16.69 -8.68 16.82
C LYS A 74 15.94 -8.10 15.62
N LYS A 75 14.90 -8.77 15.11
CA LYS A 75 14.11 -8.29 13.97
C LYS A 75 12.82 -7.61 14.44
N PHE A 76 12.33 -6.66 13.65
CA PHE A 76 10.98 -6.15 13.84
C PHE A 76 9.97 -7.25 13.56
N ASN A 77 9.01 -7.44 14.48
CA ASN A 77 7.75 -8.09 14.14
C ASN A 77 6.79 -7.04 13.57
N LEU A 78 5.72 -7.46 12.89
CA LEU A 78 4.81 -6.51 12.24
C LEU A 78 4.22 -5.49 13.23
N TYR A 79 3.87 -5.90 14.45
CA TYR A 79 3.34 -4.98 15.47
C TYR A 79 4.35 -3.88 15.84
N LYS A 80 5.60 -4.25 16.13
CA LYS A 80 6.67 -3.30 16.45
C LYS A 80 6.97 -2.38 15.26
N ALA A 81 7.00 -2.94 14.05
CA ALA A 81 7.21 -2.18 12.83
C ALA A 81 6.11 -1.13 12.61
N LEU A 82 4.83 -1.52 12.68
CA LEU A 82 3.74 -0.57 12.51
C LEU A 82 3.72 0.51 13.61
N ARG A 83 4.03 0.14 14.86
CA ARG A 83 4.16 1.12 15.93
C ARG A 83 5.24 2.16 15.66
N TYR A 84 6.43 1.70 15.25
CA TYR A 84 7.54 2.58 14.91
C TYR A 84 7.23 3.41 13.66
N PHE A 85 6.59 2.82 12.65
CA PHE A 85 6.23 3.49 11.40
C PHE A 85 5.30 4.69 11.63
N PHE A 86 4.33 4.56 12.52
CA PHE A 86 3.39 5.65 12.84
C PHE A 86 3.83 6.53 14.02
N GLU A 87 4.96 6.23 14.66
CA GLU A 87 5.41 6.98 15.84
C GLU A 87 5.76 8.43 15.46
N ASN A 88 5.14 9.39 16.15
CA ASN A 88 5.27 10.83 15.90
C ASN A 88 4.68 11.33 14.57
N TYR A 89 3.85 10.54 13.87
CA TYR A 89 3.15 10.97 12.67
C TYR A 89 1.64 11.06 12.89
N GLU A 90 1.07 12.21 12.55
CA GLU A 90 -0.40 12.37 12.50
C GLU A 90 -1.00 11.67 11.28
N SER A 91 -0.33 11.81 10.14
CA SER A 91 -0.67 11.16 8.88
C SER A 91 0.60 10.56 8.27
N ARG A 92 0.51 9.32 7.78
CA ARG A 92 1.59 8.63 7.08
C ARG A 92 1.01 7.48 6.26
N CYS A 93 1.48 7.33 5.02
CA CYS A 93 1.09 6.25 4.12
C CYS A 93 2.30 5.36 3.82
N GLY A 94 2.05 4.08 3.60
CA GLY A 94 3.09 3.12 3.29
C GLY A 94 2.61 2.02 2.36
N ILE A 95 3.57 1.36 1.73
CA ILE A 95 3.37 0.09 1.04
C ILE A 95 4.09 -0.97 1.84
N ILE A 96 3.43 -2.09 2.09
CA ILE A 96 4.04 -3.28 2.68
C ILE A 96 4.11 -4.39 1.64
N ILE A 97 5.31 -4.96 1.50
CA ILE A 97 5.58 -6.12 0.65
C ILE A 97 5.93 -7.28 1.58
N ALA A 98 5.19 -8.38 1.48
CA ALA A 98 5.45 -9.61 2.22
C ALA A 98 5.90 -10.73 1.28
N LEU A 99 6.97 -11.42 1.67
CA LEU A 99 7.59 -12.52 0.93
C LEU A 99 7.56 -13.80 1.77
N LYS A 100 6.96 -14.86 1.22
CA LYS A 100 6.90 -16.19 1.84
C LYS A 100 7.16 -17.26 0.80
N GLY A 101 8.42 -17.74 0.73
CA GLY A 101 8.86 -18.58 -0.37
C GLY A 101 8.77 -17.80 -1.68
N GLU A 102 8.10 -18.36 -2.68
CA GLU A 102 7.87 -17.71 -3.98
C GLU A 102 6.63 -16.79 -4.00
N HIS A 103 5.89 -16.69 -2.90
CA HIS A 103 4.69 -15.86 -2.83
C HIS A 103 5.01 -14.44 -2.39
N LYS A 104 4.71 -13.48 -3.26
CA LYS A 104 4.74 -12.03 -3.00
C LYS A 104 3.32 -11.51 -2.79
N ARG A 105 3.12 -10.73 -1.74
CA ARG A 105 1.86 -10.03 -1.44
C ARG A 105 2.16 -8.58 -1.11
N LEU A 106 1.31 -7.68 -1.59
CA LEU A 106 1.45 -6.24 -1.39
C LEU A 106 0.14 -5.67 -0.87
N ALA A 107 0.24 -4.66 -0.01
CA ALA A 107 -0.88 -3.84 0.39
C ALA A 107 -0.43 -2.40 0.60
N ALA A 108 -1.29 -1.45 0.26
CA ALA A 108 -1.11 -0.06 0.68
C ALA A 108 -1.82 0.12 2.03
N PHE A 109 -1.23 0.87 2.93
CA PHE A 109 -1.79 1.10 4.26
C PHE A 109 -1.39 2.48 4.77
N GLY A 110 -2.05 2.94 5.81
CA GLY A 110 -1.66 4.21 6.40
C GLY A 110 -2.56 4.65 7.55
N LYS A 111 -2.26 5.85 8.00
CA LYS A 111 -3.01 6.64 8.96
C LYS A 111 -3.23 8.01 8.31
N THR A 112 -4.45 8.51 8.27
CA THR A 112 -4.79 9.84 7.74
C THR A 112 -4.93 10.88 8.84
N GLN A 113 -5.33 10.45 10.03
CA GLN A 113 -5.42 11.26 11.24
C GLN A 113 -5.42 10.35 12.48
N GLU A 114 -5.40 10.92 13.67
CA GLU A 114 -5.47 10.15 14.91
C GLU A 114 -6.66 9.18 14.92
N ASN A 115 -6.37 7.90 15.20
CA ASN A 115 -7.34 6.80 15.19
C ASN A 115 -8.09 6.59 13.87
N GLU A 116 -7.57 7.07 12.73
CA GLU A 116 -8.09 6.73 11.40
C GLU A 116 -7.01 6.05 10.56
N TYR A 117 -7.07 4.72 10.53
CA TYR A 117 -6.18 3.87 9.77
C TYR A 117 -6.90 3.29 8.56
N PHE A 118 -6.14 2.92 7.54
CA PHE A 118 -6.67 2.21 6.39
C PHE A 118 -5.72 1.14 5.88
N MET A 119 -6.28 0.18 5.15
CA MET A 119 -5.57 -0.78 4.32
C MET A 119 -6.32 -0.90 3.00
N TYR A 120 -5.61 -0.75 1.89
CA TYR A 120 -6.10 -0.97 0.54
C TYR A 120 -5.44 -2.21 -0.06
N ASP A 121 -6.27 -3.09 -0.63
CA ASP A 121 -5.84 -4.30 -1.32
C ASP A 121 -6.63 -4.48 -2.62
N CYS A 122 -5.91 -4.89 -3.66
CA CYS A 122 -6.44 -5.23 -4.98
C CYS A 122 -5.99 -6.61 -5.47
N GLN A 123 -5.31 -7.40 -4.62
CA GLN A 123 -4.75 -8.71 -4.97
C GLN A 123 -5.57 -9.88 -4.41
N SER A 124 -6.41 -9.65 -3.40
CA SER A 124 -7.18 -10.74 -2.79
C SER A 124 -8.21 -11.34 -3.75
N MET A 125 -8.15 -12.66 -3.84
CA MET A 125 -9.12 -13.49 -4.55
C MET A 125 -9.48 -14.68 -3.66
N GLY A 126 -10.76 -14.89 -3.44
CA GLY A 126 -11.24 -15.93 -2.55
C GLY A 126 -11.14 -15.61 -1.05
N PRO A 127 -11.32 -16.63 -0.20
CA PRO A 127 -11.29 -16.49 1.25
C PRO A 127 -9.93 -15.96 1.77
N PRO A 128 -9.92 -15.23 2.90
CA PRO A 128 -11.04 -15.01 3.81
C PRO A 128 -11.95 -13.82 3.45
N MET A 129 -11.57 -12.99 2.48
CA MET A 129 -12.28 -11.75 2.18
C MET A 129 -13.47 -11.92 1.25
N PHE A 130 -13.36 -12.87 0.31
CA PHE A 130 -14.36 -13.10 -0.73
C PHE A 130 -14.76 -14.58 -0.80
N PHE A 131 -15.83 -14.88 -1.53
CA PHE A 131 -16.14 -16.25 -1.89
C PHE A 131 -15.13 -16.79 -2.91
N GLU A 132 -15.07 -18.11 -3.05
CA GLU A 132 -14.14 -18.74 -3.98
C GLU A 132 -14.26 -18.15 -5.39
N ARG A 133 -13.11 -17.81 -5.99
CA ARG A 133 -12.98 -17.22 -7.33
C ARG A 133 -13.60 -15.83 -7.50
N GLU A 134 -13.98 -15.17 -6.42
CA GLU A 134 -14.34 -13.76 -6.42
C GLU A 134 -13.20 -12.90 -5.88
N GLY A 135 -13.10 -11.67 -6.38
CA GLY A 135 -12.11 -10.70 -5.91
C GLY A 135 -12.43 -9.32 -6.46
N VAL A 136 -12.38 -8.32 -5.60
CA VAL A 136 -12.52 -6.90 -5.96
C VAL A 136 -11.50 -6.09 -5.19
N ALA A 137 -11.11 -4.92 -5.70
CA ALA A 137 -10.32 -4.00 -4.91
C ALA A 137 -11.18 -3.39 -3.79
N TYR A 138 -10.58 -3.20 -2.62
CA TYR A 138 -11.30 -2.67 -1.46
C TYR A 138 -10.36 -1.90 -0.54
N ILE A 139 -10.97 -1.02 0.26
CA ILE A 139 -10.31 -0.32 1.35
C ILE A 139 -11.01 -0.67 2.67
N LEU A 140 -10.24 -1.04 3.69
CA LEU A 140 -10.73 -1.27 5.05
C LEU A 140 -10.31 -0.12 5.94
N ARG A 141 -11.31 0.52 6.55
CA ARG A 141 -11.10 1.56 7.57
C ARG A 141 -11.02 0.93 8.95
N CYS A 142 -10.01 1.32 9.70
CA CYS A 142 -9.69 0.79 11.02
C CYS A 142 -9.57 1.94 12.02
N ILE A 143 -10.21 1.80 13.18
CA ILE A 143 -10.14 2.81 14.24
C ILE A 143 -8.99 2.60 15.23
N THR A 144 -8.29 1.47 15.13
CA THR A 144 -7.16 1.15 16.00
C THR A 144 -6.05 0.46 15.23
N LEU A 145 -4.82 0.66 15.69
CA LEU A 145 -3.64 -0.04 15.17
C LEU A 145 -3.79 -1.58 15.26
N ALA A 146 -4.44 -2.08 16.31
CA ALA A 146 -4.68 -3.51 16.49
C ALA A 146 -5.57 -4.10 15.39
N ARG A 147 -6.59 -3.36 14.92
CA ARG A 147 -7.43 -3.80 13.79
C ARG A 147 -6.65 -3.77 12.48
N LEU A 148 -5.87 -2.71 12.24
CA LEU A 148 -4.99 -2.64 11.06
C LEU A 148 -4.01 -3.82 11.04
N LEU A 149 -3.34 -4.09 12.16
CA LEU A 149 -2.43 -5.23 12.31
C LEU A 149 -3.13 -6.56 11.97
N HIS A 150 -4.33 -6.78 12.52
CA HIS A 150 -5.09 -8.01 12.28
C HIS A 150 -5.39 -8.21 10.79
N VAL A 151 -5.88 -7.15 10.13
CA VAL A 151 -6.19 -7.16 8.71
C VAL A 151 -4.93 -7.45 7.87
N LEU A 152 -3.81 -6.78 8.15
CA LEU A 152 -2.56 -6.99 7.42
C LEU A 152 -2.04 -8.43 7.58
N ILE A 153 -2.13 -9.01 8.78
CA ILE A 153 -1.74 -10.41 9.00
C ILE A 153 -2.58 -11.37 8.15
N LEU A 154 -3.89 -11.13 8.05
CA LEU A 154 -4.80 -11.98 7.27
C LEU A 154 -4.49 -11.94 5.77
N ILE A 155 -4.22 -10.77 5.21
CA ILE A 155 -4.01 -10.59 3.77
C ILE A 155 -2.60 -11.00 3.33
N LEU A 156 -1.59 -10.68 4.13
CA LEU A 156 -0.19 -10.90 3.76
C LEU A 156 0.28 -12.35 4.01
N LYS A 157 -0.44 -13.14 4.81
CA LYS A 157 -0.25 -14.59 5.01
C LYS A 157 1.13 -15.03 5.54
N GLY A 158 1.89 -14.11 6.15
CA GLY A 158 3.15 -14.37 6.85
C GLY A 158 4.40 -14.14 5.98
N GLY A 159 5.57 -14.48 6.53
CA GLY A 159 6.87 -14.34 5.85
C GLY A 159 7.68 -13.13 6.32
N ASP A 160 8.72 -12.80 5.57
CA ASP A 160 9.50 -11.57 5.74
C ASP A 160 8.75 -10.40 5.09
N PHE A 161 8.94 -9.19 5.60
CA PHE A 161 8.28 -8.00 5.06
C PHE A 161 9.21 -6.81 4.93
N TYR A 162 8.85 -5.94 4.00
CA TYR A 162 9.50 -4.67 3.71
C TYR A 162 8.42 -3.58 3.64
N ILE A 163 8.59 -2.53 4.42
CA ILE A 163 7.71 -1.35 4.44
C ILE A 163 8.46 -0.21 3.76
N TYR A 164 7.79 0.40 2.79
CA TYR A 164 8.20 1.63 2.14
C TYR A 164 7.29 2.75 2.61
N ASP A 165 7.89 3.86 3.01
CA ASP A 165 7.18 5.12 3.20
C ASP A 165 6.77 5.69 1.86
N VAL A 166 5.55 6.23 1.77
CA VAL A 166 5.01 6.80 0.53
C VAL A 166 4.63 8.25 0.78
N GLU A 167 5.39 9.15 0.17
CA GLU A 167 5.17 10.58 0.25
C GLU A 167 4.74 11.11 -1.11
N THR A 168 3.74 11.99 -1.12
CA THR A 168 3.34 12.72 -2.33
C THR A 168 3.51 14.21 -2.11
N TYR A 169 4.09 14.91 -3.08
CA TYR A 169 4.44 16.32 -2.98
C TYR A 169 4.28 17.00 -4.35
N ASP A 170 4.48 18.33 -4.38
CA ASP A 170 4.40 19.16 -5.58
C ASP A 170 3.08 19.01 -6.37
N PHE A 171 1.94 19.11 -5.67
CA PHE A 171 0.62 19.10 -6.32
C PHE A 171 0.40 20.39 -7.13
N GLU A 172 0.21 20.23 -8.43
CA GLU A 172 -0.06 21.30 -9.39
C GLU A 172 -1.32 20.99 -10.22
N PRO A 173 -2.13 21.98 -10.61
CA PRO A 173 -3.26 21.75 -11.52
C PRO A 173 -2.78 21.36 -12.92
N ILE A 174 -3.46 20.39 -13.54
CA ILE A 174 -3.26 20.05 -14.97
C ILE A 174 -3.75 21.24 -15.82
N SER A 175 -2.83 21.84 -16.58
CA SER A 175 -3.08 22.95 -17.52
C SER A 175 -3.76 22.51 -18.81
#